data_AF-A0AAQ4PVG6-F1
#
_entry.id   AF-A0AAQ4PVG6-F1
#
_cell.length_a   1.000
_cell.length_b   1.000
_cell.length_c   1.000
_cell.angle_alpha   90.00
_cell.angle_beta   90.00
_cell.angle_gamma   90.00
#
_symmetry.space_group_name_H-M   'P 1'
#
loop_
_entity.id
_entity.type
_entity.pdbx_description
1 polymer ?
#
loop_
_entity_poly.entity_id
_entity_poly.type
_entity_poly.pdbx_seq_one_letter_code
_entity_poly.pdbx_strand_id
1 'polypeptide(L)'
;MANFGGHAIPGSFFLLYGFWLTVKHILQHHWRTNQPKARRVMPPLFRKLDYMEGGFLIFASFVGIMVEQFVVDGPHARLYNPEGKSWVKLMNWQHSTMYLFFGISGMALVASTASKQVPAGLDRLALSLALFVEGKSSFGSTWFLHITDTFSPGVCFELFRCFFLLANGPGFLFLYHLHNRPLLDAHIHSLLLFAVFSASASTMLEVFKRDDIVLELLRAGLFFLQGSWFYQIGFVLYPPNGPKWDLTLHDNVMFVTMCFCWHLAVALLLVAGISSAVWFAVKRFSGRGQDMEMRITSSKSSSQKALLEESDEE
;
A
#
# COMPACT_ATOMS: atom_id res chain seq x y z
N MET A 1 16.37 -17.89 8.69
CA MET A 1 17.40 -17.57 7.68
C MET A 1 16.73 -16.85 6.54
N ALA A 2 17.32 -15.78 6.00
CA ALA A 2 16.77 -15.11 4.83
C ALA A 2 16.81 -16.07 3.63
N ASN A 3 15.69 -16.17 2.92
CA ASN A 3 15.51 -17.07 1.77
C ASN A 3 14.55 -16.43 0.77
N PHE A 4 14.39 -17.07 -0.39
CA PHE A 4 13.48 -16.59 -1.44
C PHE A 4 12.04 -16.45 -0.93
N GLY A 5 11.53 -17.43 -0.18
CA GLY A 5 10.17 -17.41 0.38
C GLY A 5 9.92 -16.22 1.32
N GLY A 6 10.90 -15.86 2.14
CA GLY A 6 10.84 -14.71 3.03
C GLY A 6 10.74 -13.37 2.32
N HIS A 7 11.12 -13.29 1.04
CA HIS A 7 10.93 -12.09 0.20
C HIS A 7 9.67 -12.21 -0.67
N ALA A 8 9.40 -13.39 -1.22
CA ALA A 8 8.24 -13.63 -2.08
C ALA A 8 6.90 -13.48 -1.35
N ILE A 9 6.83 -13.85 -0.06
CA ILE A 9 5.60 -13.74 0.75
C ILE A 9 5.20 -12.26 0.93
N PRO A 10 6.05 -11.36 1.48
CA PRO A 10 5.78 -9.93 1.49
C PRO A 10 5.50 -9.39 0.09
N GLY A 11 6.28 -9.78 -0.90
CA GLY A 11 6.09 -9.35 -2.29
C GLY A 11 4.69 -9.63 -2.82
N SER A 12 4.18 -10.85 -2.60
CA SER A 12 2.82 -11.25 -2.96
C SER A 12 1.76 -10.41 -2.27
N PHE A 13 1.94 -10.14 -0.96
CA PHE A 13 1.01 -9.31 -0.19
C PHE A 13 0.91 -7.89 -0.77
N PHE A 14 2.03 -7.25 -1.06
CA PHE A 14 2.06 -5.89 -1.63
C PHE A 14 1.42 -5.85 -3.03
N LEU A 15 1.64 -6.86 -3.87
CA LEU A 15 1.01 -6.95 -5.20
C LEU A 15 -0.51 -7.10 -5.10
N LEU A 16 -1.00 -8.01 -4.25
CA LEU A 16 -2.44 -8.22 -4.03
C LEU A 16 -3.11 -6.98 -3.43
N TYR A 17 -2.44 -6.32 -2.49
CA TYR A 17 -2.94 -5.09 -1.87
C TYR A 17 -2.95 -3.92 -2.87
N GLY A 18 -1.93 -3.78 -3.72
CA GLY A 18 -1.92 -2.80 -4.81
C GLY A 18 -3.08 -3.01 -5.80
N PHE A 19 -3.37 -4.26 -6.16
CA PHE A 19 -4.53 -4.60 -6.97
C PHE A 19 -5.85 -4.22 -6.29
N TRP A 20 -6.01 -4.60 -5.02
CA TRP A 20 -7.18 -4.25 -4.21
C TRP A 20 -7.42 -2.74 -4.15
N LEU A 21 -6.37 -1.96 -3.83
CA LEU A 21 -6.43 -0.50 -3.77
C LEU A 21 -6.83 0.10 -5.12
N THR A 22 -6.25 -0.38 -6.23
CA THR A 22 -6.57 0.11 -7.58
C THR A 22 -8.06 -0.09 -7.89
N VAL A 23 -8.57 -1.30 -7.68
CA VAL A 23 -9.99 -1.61 -7.95
C VAL A 23 -10.91 -0.78 -7.05
N LYS A 24 -10.62 -0.72 -5.74
CA LYS A 24 -11.40 0.04 -4.76
C LYS A 24 -11.50 1.52 -5.14
N HIS A 25 -10.37 2.17 -5.41
CA HIS A 25 -10.30 3.60 -5.69
C HIS A 25 -10.97 3.97 -7.01
N ILE A 26 -10.82 3.16 -8.06
CA ILE A 26 -11.52 3.38 -9.34
C ILE A 26 -13.03 3.24 -9.18
N LEU A 27 -13.51 2.25 -8.43
CA LEU A 27 -14.94 2.08 -8.14
C LEU A 27 -15.48 3.26 -7.32
N GLN A 28 -14.73 3.71 -6.30
CA GLN A 28 -15.09 4.86 -5.49
C GLN A 28 -15.11 6.15 -6.32
N HIS A 29 -14.11 6.38 -7.16
CA HIS A 29 -14.05 7.51 -8.07
C HIS A 29 -15.25 7.52 -9.03
N HIS A 30 -15.50 6.41 -9.72
CA HIS A 30 -16.64 6.29 -10.64
C HIS A 30 -17.98 6.55 -9.95
N TRP A 31 -18.17 6.01 -8.73
CA TRP A 31 -19.34 6.29 -7.94
C TRP A 31 -19.47 7.78 -7.60
N ARG A 32 -18.40 8.41 -7.12
CA ARG A 32 -18.38 9.85 -6.78
C ARG A 32 -18.72 10.73 -7.99
N THR A 33 -18.21 10.38 -9.18
CA THR A 33 -18.47 11.14 -10.41
C THR A 33 -19.92 11.00 -10.89
N ASN A 34 -20.55 9.84 -10.69
CA ASN A 34 -21.89 9.55 -11.22
C ASN A 34 -23.05 9.83 -10.26
N GLN A 35 -22.80 10.23 -9.02
CA GLN A 35 -23.87 10.59 -8.08
C GLN A 35 -24.32 12.05 -8.29
N PRO A 36 -25.65 12.33 -8.27
CA PRO A 36 -26.13 13.70 -8.23
C PRO A 36 -25.62 14.39 -6.96
N LYS A 37 -25.19 15.66 -7.08
CA LYS A 37 -24.48 16.47 -6.06
C LYS A 37 -25.11 16.46 -4.65
N ALA A 38 -26.37 16.05 -4.50
CA ALA A 38 -27.12 15.96 -3.25
C ALA A 38 -26.82 14.71 -2.39
N ARG A 39 -26.27 13.61 -2.94
CA ARG A 39 -26.05 12.36 -2.18
C ARG A 39 -24.57 12.16 -1.81
N ARG A 40 -24.10 12.89 -0.79
CA ARG A 40 -22.72 12.79 -0.27
C ARG A 40 -22.47 11.64 0.72
N VAL A 41 -23.47 10.80 1.00
CA VAL A 41 -23.32 9.70 1.96
C VAL A 41 -22.69 8.50 1.25
N MET A 42 -21.57 8.02 1.80
CA MET A 42 -20.85 6.86 1.29
C MET A 42 -21.75 5.61 1.34
N PRO A 43 -21.87 4.83 0.25
CA PRO A 43 -22.75 3.68 0.23
C PRO A 43 -22.28 2.57 1.20
N PRO A 44 -23.20 1.72 1.70
CA PRO A 44 -22.89 0.67 2.66
C PRO A 44 -21.81 -0.30 2.20
N LEU A 45 -21.69 -0.54 0.88
CA LEU A 45 -20.68 -1.41 0.31
C LEU A 45 -19.26 -0.90 0.57
N PHE A 46 -18.95 0.37 0.26
CA PHE A 46 -17.61 0.91 0.51
C PHE A 46 -17.28 0.94 2.00
N ARG A 47 -18.27 1.22 2.86
CA ARG A 47 -18.09 1.14 4.31
C ARG A 47 -17.74 -0.29 4.77
N LYS A 48 -18.37 -1.30 4.17
CA LYS A 48 -18.04 -2.71 4.45
C LYS A 48 -16.62 -3.06 3.98
N LEU A 49 -16.20 -2.55 2.83
CA LEU A 49 -14.83 -2.74 2.31
C LEU A 49 -13.79 -2.10 3.25
N ASP A 50 -14.05 -0.90 3.76
CA ASP A 50 -13.16 -0.23 4.73
C ASP A 50 -13.04 -1.01 6.05
N TYR A 51 -14.15 -1.57 6.57
CA TYR A 51 -14.10 -2.45 7.74
C TYR A 51 -13.34 -3.75 7.46
N MET A 52 -13.52 -4.35 6.28
CA MET A 52 -12.79 -5.55 5.90
C MET A 52 -11.29 -5.28 5.78
N GLU A 53 -10.91 -4.15 5.19
CA GLU A 53 -9.51 -3.73 5.05
C GLU A 53 -8.86 -3.47 6.42
N GLY A 54 -9.52 -2.68 7.27
CA GLY A 54 -9.02 -2.40 8.62
C GLY A 54 -8.96 -3.66 9.51
N GLY A 55 -9.99 -4.51 9.44
CA GLY A 55 -10.01 -5.79 10.14
C GLY A 55 -8.91 -6.75 9.66
N PHE A 56 -8.67 -6.81 8.35
CA PHE A 56 -7.58 -7.60 7.78
C PHE A 56 -6.20 -7.10 8.22
N LEU A 57 -5.96 -5.79 8.24
CA LEU A 57 -4.70 -5.21 8.73
C LEU A 57 -4.46 -5.53 10.22
N ILE A 58 -5.48 -5.41 11.06
CA ILE A 58 -5.40 -5.78 12.48
C ILE A 58 -5.07 -7.27 12.62
N PHE A 59 -5.79 -8.14 11.91
CA PHE A 59 -5.55 -9.58 11.98
C PHE A 59 -4.16 -9.97 11.47
N ALA A 60 -3.76 -9.47 10.30
CA ALA A 60 -2.46 -9.74 9.70
C ALA A 60 -1.30 -9.23 10.59
N SER A 61 -1.44 -8.04 11.18
CA SER A 61 -0.43 -7.51 12.12
C SER A 61 -0.30 -8.38 13.37
N PHE A 62 -1.40 -8.83 13.95
CA PHE A 62 -1.39 -9.72 15.10
C PHE A 62 -0.70 -11.04 14.77
N VAL A 63 -1.09 -11.69 13.66
CA VAL A 63 -0.46 -12.94 13.19
C VAL A 63 1.03 -12.72 12.92
N GLY A 64 1.41 -11.62 12.28
CA GLY A 64 2.81 -11.26 12.02
C GLY A 64 3.64 -11.17 13.29
N ILE A 65 3.14 -10.48 14.33
CA ILE A 65 3.81 -10.40 15.63
C ILE A 65 3.91 -11.79 16.27
N MET A 66 2.84 -12.58 16.22
CA MET A 66 2.83 -13.92 16.80
C MET A 66 3.87 -14.85 16.14
N VAL A 67 3.91 -14.86 14.81
CA VAL A 67 4.87 -15.66 14.04
C VAL A 67 6.31 -15.18 14.31
N GLU A 68 6.55 -13.88 14.29
CA GLU A 68 7.91 -13.34 14.41
C GLU A 68 8.49 -13.53 15.82
N GLN A 69 7.64 -13.46 16.86
CA GLN A 69 8.06 -13.58 18.26
C GLN A 69 8.07 -15.03 18.76
N PHE A 70 7.09 -15.85 18.38
CA PHE A 70 6.82 -17.15 19.01
C PHE A 70 6.99 -18.36 18.07
N VAL A 71 7.54 -18.18 16.87
CA VAL A 71 8.06 -19.32 16.11
C VAL A 71 9.15 -20.04 16.94
N VAL A 72 9.39 -21.32 16.68
CA VAL A 72 10.34 -22.16 17.43
C VAL A 72 11.74 -21.54 17.54
N ASP A 73 12.15 -20.79 16.51
CA ASP A 73 13.40 -20.03 16.49
C ASP A 73 13.23 -18.54 16.86
N GLY A 74 12.11 -18.13 17.43
CA GLY A 74 11.80 -16.74 17.74
C GLY A 74 12.53 -16.22 18.99
N PRO A 75 12.55 -14.90 19.23
CA PRO A 75 13.04 -14.30 20.47
C PRO A 75 12.15 -14.62 21.69
N HIS A 76 10.93 -15.15 21.51
CA HIS A 76 9.98 -15.50 22.57
C HIS A 76 9.74 -14.33 23.56
N ALA A 77 9.57 -13.11 23.02
CA ALA A 77 9.44 -11.87 23.77
C ALA A 77 10.64 -11.51 24.68
N ARG A 78 11.81 -12.14 24.47
CA ARG A 78 13.07 -11.74 25.12
C ARG A 78 13.82 -10.76 24.23
N LEU A 79 14.07 -9.56 24.73
CA LEU A 79 14.79 -8.52 24.01
C LEU A 79 16.30 -8.56 24.27
N TYR A 80 16.70 -8.88 25.51
CA TYR A 80 18.08 -8.83 25.96
C TYR A 80 18.43 -10.10 26.73
N ASN A 81 19.61 -10.65 26.48
CA ASN A 81 20.16 -11.75 27.27
C ASN A 81 21.17 -11.20 28.29
N PRO A 82 20.84 -11.22 29.61
CA PRO A 82 21.74 -10.73 30.65
C PRO A 82 23.04 -11.53 30.74
N GLU A 83 22.99 -12.84 30.51
CA GLU A 83 24.13 -13.75 30.65
C GLU A 83 25.18 -13.53 29.56
N GLY A 84 24.72 -13.34 28.32
CA GLY A 84 25.58 -13.11 27.16
C GLY A 84 25.82 -11.64 26.82
N LYS A 85 25.34 -10.70 27.65
CA LYS A 85 25.34 -9.24 27.41
C LYS A 85 25.05 -8.83 25.96
N SER A 86 24.07 -9.47 25.34
CA SER A 86 23.80 -9.33 23.90
C SER A 86 22.30 -9.25 23.62
N TRP A 87 21.97 -8.53 22.54
CA TRP A 87 20.60 -8.38 22.05
C TRP A 87 20.13 -9.67 21.37
N VAL A 88 18.88 -10.08 21.67
CA VAL A 88 18.31 -11.31 21.10
C VAL A 88 17.55 -10.96 19.83
N LYS A 89 18.10 -11.35 18.67
CA LYS A 89 17.44 -11.29 17.35
C LYS A 89 16.74 -9.94 17.09
N LEU A 90 17.50 -8.85 17.16
CA LEU A 90 16.98 -7.48 17.08
C LEU A 90 16.19 -7.19 15.79
N MET A 91 16.53 -7.85 14.67
CA MET A 91 15.78 -7.75 13.40
C MET A 91 14.32 -8.21 13.55
N ASN A 92 14.07 -9.28 14.32
CA ASN A 92 12.71 -9.78 14.59
C ASN A 92 11.88 -8.76 15.37
N TRP A 93 12.52 -8.02 16.28
CA TRP A 93 11.88 -6.92 17.01
C TRP A 93 11.53 -5.74 16.09
N GLN A 94 12.38 -5.44 15.10
CA GLN A 94 12.07 -4.42 14.09
C GLN A 94 10.84 -4.81 13.25
N HIS A 95 10.75 -6.06 12.77
CA HIS A 95 9.54 -6.56 12.09
C HIS A 95 8.31 -6.51 13.00
N SER A 96 8.46 -6.85 14.29
CA SER A 96 7.36 -6.78 15.25
C SER A 96 6.86 -5.36 15.47
N THR A 97 7.77 -4.37 15.52
CA THR A 97 7.41 -2.95 15.56
C THR A 97 6.69 -2.53 14.27
N MET A 98 7.19 -2.93 13.10
CA MET A 98 6.52 -2.64 11.82
C MET A 98 5.08 -3.16 11.82
N TYR A 99 4.86 -4.43 12.18
CA TYR A 99 3.51 -5.01 12.25
C TYR A 99 2.61 -4.25 13.24
N LEU A 100 3.13 -3.84 14.40
CA LEU A 100 2.36 -3.06 15.38
C LEU A 100 1.82 -1.76 14.77
N PHE A 101 2.62 -1.02 14.01
CA PHE A 101 2.17 0.22 13.36
C PHE A 101 1.11 -0.04 12.27
N PHE A 102 1.22 -1.14 11.51
CA PHE A 102 0.15 -1.55 10.58
C PHE A 102 -1.13 -1.93 11.33
N GLY A 103 -1.03 -2.54 12.52
CA GLY A 103 -2.18 -2.80 13.39
C GLY A 103 -2.85 -1.52 13.87
N ILE A 104 -2.06 -0.52 14.29
CA ILE A 104 -2.57 0.82 14.66
C ILE A 104 -3.25 1.49 13.46
N SER A 105 -2.68 1.38 12.25
CA SER A 105 -3.30 1.89 11.03
C SER A 105 -4.65 1.22 10.74
N GLY A 106 -4.73 -0.11 10.89
CA GLY A 106 -6.00 -0.84 10.77
C GLY A 106 -7.05 -0.39 11.79
N MET A 107 -6.66 -0.18 13.05
CA MET A 107 -7.54 0.37 14.08
C MET A 107 -8.00 1.80 13.74
N ALA A 108 -7.09 2.65 13.26
CA ALA A 108 -7.42 4.01 12.84
C ALA A 108 -8.44 4.02 11.68
N LEU A 109 -8.31 3.10 10.72
CA LEU A 109 -9.25 2.93 9.62
C LEU A 109 -10.63 2.45 10.11
N VAL A 110 -10.68 1.47 11.01
CA VAL A 110 -11.96 1.01 11.59
C VAL A 110 -12.62 2.12 12.40
N ALA A 111 -11.84 2.86 13.20
CA ALA A 111 -12.33 3.95 14.03
C ALA A 111 -12.86 5.12 13.19
N SER A 112 -12.14 5.53 12.13
CA SER A 112 -12.58 6.60 11.22
C SER A 112 -13.83 6.20 10.41
N THR A 113 -13.99 4.91 10.13
CA THR A 113 -15.18 4.36 9.45
C THR A 113 -16.39 4.27 10.40
N ALA A 114 -16.17 3.97 11.68
CA ALA A 114 -17.22 3.80 12.68
C ALA A 114 -17.71 5.11 13.31
N SER A 115 -16.82 6.09 13.52
CA SER A 115 -17.13 7.31 14.26
C SER A 115 -16.80 8.57 13.47
N LYS A 116 -17.77 9.48 13.39
CA LYS A 116 -17.58 10.83 12.84
C LYS A 116 -16.76 11.75 13.75
N GLN A 117 -16.49 11.34 14.99
CA GLN A 117 -15.69 12.12 15.95
C GLN A 117 -14.19 12.02 15.66
N VAL A 118 -13.78 10.99 14.92
CA VAL A 118 -12.39 10.80 14.52
C VAL A 118 -12.05 11.82 13.43
N PRO A 119 -10.93 12.56 13.53
CA PRO A 119 -10.52 13.51 12.51
C PRO A 119 -10.41 12.82 11.15
N ALA A 120 -10.98 13.45 10.11
CA ALA A 120 -10.82 12.96 8.75
C ALA A 120 -9.32 12.85 8.41
N GLY A 121 -8.91 11.75 7.79
CA GLY A 121 -7.51 11.52 7.40
C GLY A 121 -6.61 10.91 8.49
N LEU A 122 -7.13 10.61 9.69
CA LEU A 122 -6.36 9.86 10.70
C LEU A 122 -5.91 8.48 10.17
N ASP A 123 -6.76 7.83 9.38
CA ASP A 123 -6.50 6.59 8.65
C ASP A 123 -5.27 6.70 7.74
N ARG A 124 -5.20 7.77 6.93
CA ARG A 124 -4.08 8.06 6.02
C ARG A 124 -2.81 8.43 6.76
N LEU A 125 -2.93 9.23 7.83
CA LEU A 125 -1.81 9.59 8.68
C LEU A 125 -1.20 8.34 9.34
N ALA A 126 -2.04 7.48 9.91
CA ALA A 126 -1.59 6.25 10.55
C ALA A 126 -0.97 5.27 9.53
N LEU A 127 -1.52 5.16 8.32
CA LEU A 127 -0.93 4.35 7.25
C LEU A 127 0.41 4.91 6.77
N SER A 128 0.53 6.24 6.60
CA SER A 128 1.80 6.88 6.27
C SER A 128 2.85 6.62 7.35
N LEU A 129 2.49 6.73 8.64
CA LEU A 129 3.38 6.39 9.74
C LEU A 129 3.80 4.92 9.72
N ALA A 130 2.91 3.99 9.39
CA ALA A 130 3.22 2.57 9.28
C ALA A 130 4.22 2.27 8.15
N LEU A 131 3.96 2.81 6.94
CA LEU A 131 4.88 2.71 5.79
C LEU A 131 6.22 3.38 6.09
N PHE A 132 6.22 4.45 6.86
CA PHE A 132 7.44 5.12 7.27
C PHE A 132 8.28 4.26 8.24
N VAL A 133 7.64 3.63 9.24
CA VAL A 133 8.33 2.73 10.17
C VAL A 133 8.90 1.51 9.45
N GLU A 134 8.19 1.00 8.44
CA GLU A 134 8.72 -0.02 7.53
C GLU A 134 10.01 0.46 6.85
N GLY A 135 10.00 1.65 6.23
CA GLY A 135 11.19 2.21 5.57
C GLY A 135 12.36 2.53 6.51
N LYS A 136 12.09 2.82 7.79
CA LYS A 136 13.13 3.11 8.79
C LYS A 136 13.91 1.86 9.20
N SER A 137 13.34 0.67 9.04
CA SER A 137 13.96 -0.59 9.50
C SER A 137 15.25 -0.97 8.76
N SER A 138 15.69 -0.21 7.74
CA SER A 138 16.90 -0.52 6.96
C SER A 138 17.82 0.67 6.57
N PHE A 139 17.62 1.91 7.05
CA PHE A 139 18.50 3.05 6.67
C PHE A 139 19.30 3.68 7.82
N GLY A 140 20.57 3.96 7.52
CA GLY A 140 21.43 4.91 8.24
C GLY A 140 21.37 6.30 7.58
N SER A 141 21.24 7.32 8.41
CA SER A 141 20.95 8.72 8.05
C SER A 141 22.09 9.43 7.32
N THR A 142 21.98 9.71 6.01
CA THR A 142 22.84 10.75 5.38
C THR A 142 22.37 11.42 4.07
N TRP A 143 21.19 11.13 3.49
CA TRP A 143 20.93 11.55 2.09
C TRP A 143 19.60 12.28 1.82
N PHE A 144 19.14 13.20 2.68
CA PHE A 144 17.87 13.91 2.41
C PHE A 144 17.82 15.39 2.84
N LEU A 145 18.94 16.11 2.76
CA LEU A 145 18.97 17.56 3.02
C LEU A 145 18.77 18.44 1.77
N HIS A 146 18.58 17.89 0.57
CA HIS A 146 18.53 18.68 -0.67
C HIS A 146 17.18 18.71 -1.41
N ILE A 147 16.18 17.91 -1.01
CA ILE A 147 14.86 17.86 -1.69
C ILE A 147 13.86 18.89 -1.11
N THR A 148 14.18 19.49 0.04
CA THR A 148 13.32 20.47 0.71
C THR A 148 13.32 21.86 0.08
N ASP A 149 14.25 22.16 -0.81
CA ASP A 149 14.45 23.54 -1.29
C ASP A 149 13.67 23.88 -2.57
N THR A 150 12.85 22.95 -3.11
CA THR A 150 12.17 23.13 -4.41
C THR A 150 10.69 23.49 -4.32
N PHE A 151 10.07 23.49 -3.13
CA PHE A 151 8.62 23.72 -2.98
C PHE A 151 8.28 24.82 -1.96
N SER A 152 7.28 25.64 -2.30
CA SER A 152 6.88 26.84 -1.55
C SER A 152 6.34 26.50 -0.13
N PRO A 153 6.67 27.30 0.90
CA PRO A 153 6.34 26.99 2.30
C PRO A 153 4.83 27.14 2.58
N GLY A 154 4.22 26.04 3.01
CA GLY A 154 2.88 26.01 3.61
C GLY A 154 2.85 25.08 4.82
N VAL A 155 1.79 25.11 5.62
CA VAL A 155 1.63 24.26 6.82
C VAL A 155 1.79 22.76 6.50
N CYS A 156 1.36 22.36 5.30
CA CYS A 156 1.54 21.02 4.74
C CYS A 156 3.03 20.67 4.54
N PHE A 157 3.83 21.62 4.05
CA PHE A 157 5.27 21.47 3.89
C PHE A 157 5.99 21.43 5.23
N GLU A 158 5.60 22.24 6.22
CA GLU A 158 6.22 22.19 7.56
C GLU A 158 5.84 20.93 8.34
N LEU A 159 4.64 20.37 8.17
CA LEU A 159 4.29 19.07 8.75
C LEU A 159 4.99 17.92 8.03
N PHE A 160 5.13 17.98 6.71
CA PHE A 160 5.94 17.05 5.93
C PHE A 160 7.43 17.15 6.33
N ARG A 161 7.95 18.37 6.48
CA ARG A 161 9.30 18.66 6.93
C ARG A 161 9.51 18.19 8.37
N CYS A 162 8.59 18.44 9.30
CA CYS A 162 8.66 17.93 10.68
C CYS A 162 8.50 16.41 10.76
N PHE A 163 7.66 15.79 9.93
CA PHE A 163 7.55 14.33 9.83
C PHE A 163 8.88 13.72 9.36
N PHE A 164 9.52 14.32 8.37
CA PHE A 164 10.84 13.92 7.91
C PHE A 164 11.96 14.29 8.90
N LEU A 165 11.95 15.46 9.53
CA LEU A 165 12.99 15.94 10.46
C LEU A 165 12.92 15.27 11.84
N LEU A 166 11.74 15.05 12.41
CA LEU A 166 11.58 14.29 13.66
C LEU A 166 12.02 12.84 13.47
N ALA A 167 11.84 12.31 12.26
CA ALA A 167 12.25 10.97 11.96
C ALA A 167 13.72 10.82 11.50
N ASN A 168 14.37 11.93 11.12
CA ASN A 168 15.77 12.03 10.68
C ASN A 168 16.61 13.01 11.52
N GLY A 169 16.24 13.24 12.79
CA GLY A 169 17.04 14.05 13.69
C GLY A 169 18.49 13.53 13.77
N PRO A 170 19.49 14.41 13.96
CA PRO A 170 20.93 14.10 13.83
C PRO A 170 21.50 13.10 14.87
N GLY A 171 20.66 12.34 15.57
CA GLY A 171 21.07 11.24 16.42
C GLY A 171 20.28 9.97 16.09
N PHE A 172 20.91 9.00 15.41
CA PHE A 172 21.12 7.62 15.89
C PHE A 172 21.36 6.56 14.78
N LEU A 173 22.51 5.88 14.95
CA LEU A 173 22.77 4.43 14.92
C LEU A 173 23.07 3.61 13.66
N PHE A 174 23.24 4.15 12.44
CA PHE A 174 23.54 3.28 11.28
C PHE A 174 24.59 3.79 10.28
N LEU A 175 25.57 4.59 10.71
CA LEU A 175 26.76 4.88 9.90
C LEU A 175 27.69 3.67 9.69
N TYR A 176 27.49 2.54 10.40
CA TYR A 176 28.41 1.40 10.39
C TYR A 176 27.89 0.07 9.80
N HIS A 177 26.58 -0.12 9.58
CA HIS A 177 26.04 -1.44 9.21
C HIS A 177 25.93 -1.68 7.69
N LEU A 178 25.87 -0.61 6.87
CA LEU A 178 25.92 -0.72 5.41
C LEU A 178 27.35 -0.94 4.88
N HIS A 179 28.38 -0.58 5.66
CA HIS A 179 29.78 -0.68 5.23
C HIS A 179 30.33 -2.12 5.16
N ASN A 180 29.63 -3.11 5.73
CA ASN A 180 30.12 -4.50 5.83
C ASN A 180 29.31 -5.50 4.98
N ARG A 181 28.36 -5.02 4.18
CA ARG A 181 27.60 -5.85 3.23
C ARG A 181 28.14 -5.65 1.81
N PRO A 182 28.06 -6.67 0.94
CA PRO A 182 28.39 -6.51 -0.48
C PRO A 182 27.60 -5.36 -1.11
N LEU A 183 28.24 -4.62 -2.03
CA LEU A 183 27.68 -3.43 -2.68
C LEU A 183 26.28 -3.66 -3.26
N LEU A 184 26.07 -4.78 -3.95
CA LEU A 184 24.78 -5.10 -4.57
C LEU A 184 23.67 -5.35 -3.55
N ASP A 185 23.98 -6.00 -2.43
CA ASP A 185 23.02 -6.30 -1.35
C ASP A 185 22.54 -5.00 -0.68
N ALA A 186 23.46 -4.09 -0.37
CA ALA A 186 23.11 -2.78 0.17
C ALA A 186 22.29 -1.94 -0.83
N HIS A 187 22.67 -1.95 -2.11
CA HIS A 187 22.03 -1.14 -3.14
C HIS A 187 20.60 -1.60 -3.43
N ILE A 188 20.37 -2.91 -3.58
CA ILE A 188 19.05 -3.44 -3.94
C ILE A 188 18.01 -3.21 -2.84
N HIS A 189 18.41 -3.28 -1.58
CA HIS A 189 17.56 -2.93 -0.44
C HIS A 189 17.35 -1.41 -0.33
N SER A 190 18.35 -0.60 -0.68
CA SER A 190 18.20 0.86 -0.70
C SER A 190 17.16 1.31 -1.75
N LEU A 191 17.09 0.64 -2.90
CA LEU A 191 16.05 0.87 -3.92
C LEU A 191 14.63 0.54 -3.41
N LEU A 192 14.47 -0.52 -2.61
CA LEU A 192 13.20 -0.82 -1.93
C LEU A 192 12.76 0.34 -1.03
N LEU A 193 13.71 0.90 -0.28
CA LEU A 193 13.45 2.02 0.61
C LEU A 193 12.95 3.25 -0.12
N PHE A 194 13.49 3.56 -1.30
CA PHE A 194 12.96 4.66 -2.12
C PHE A 194 11.49 4.46 -2.47
N ALA A 195 11.08 3.23 -2.80
CA ALA A 195 9.67 2.91 -3.07
C ALA A 195 8.79 3.10 -1.82
N VAL A 196 9.23 2.58 -0.67
CA VAL A 196 8.50 2.66 0.61
C VAL A 196 8.36 4.10 1.11
N PHE A 197 9.44 4.88 1.08
CA PHE A 197 9.39 6.30 1.47
C PHE A 197 8.52 7.12 0.53
N SER A 198 8.55 6.84 -0.77
CA SER A 198 7.64 7.47 -1.73
C SER A 198 6.19 7.09 -1.44
N ALA A 199 5.91 5.84 -1.06
CA ALA A 199 4.56 5.39 -0.69
C ALA A 199 4.07 6.10 0.58
N SER A 200 4.92 6.22 1.60
CA SER A 200 4.63 7.01 2.80
C SER A 200 4.35 8.47 2.46
N ALA A 201 5.21 9.10 1.67
CA ALA A 201 5.06 10.50 1.27
C ALA A 201 3.77 10.75 0.48
N SER A 202 3.44 9.89 -0.48
CA SER A 202 2.18 9.98 -1.24
C SER A 202 0.96 9.82 -0.32
N THR A 203 0.98 8.88 0.62
CA THR A 203 -0.09 8.68 1.60
C THR A 203 -0.25 9.89 2.53
N MET A 204 0.86 10.51 2.94
CA MET A 204 0.83 11.75 3.72
C MET A 204 0.20 12.91 2.92
N LEU A 205 0.50 13.03 1.63
CA LEU A 205 -0.13 14.04 0.78
C LEU A 205 -1.64 13.87 0.68
N GLU A 206 -2.16 12.64 0.73
CA GLU A 206 -3.61 12.36 0.77
C GLU A 206 -4.29 12.91 2.04
N VAL A 207 -3.56 13.16 3.13
CA VAL A 207 -4.12 13.81 4.33
C VAL A 207 -4.60 15.22 4.00
N PHE A 208 -3.87 15.92 3.13
CA PHE A 208 -4.14 17.31 2.74
C PHE A 208 -5.02 17.40 1.48
N LYS A 209 -4.78 16.54 0.49
CA LYS A 209 -5.56 16.45 -0.76
C LYS A 209 -6.35 15.14 -0.78
N ARG A 210 -7.48 15.15 -0.08
CA ARG A 210 -8.38 13.98 -0.03
C ARG A 210 -9.11 13.80 -1.36
N ASP A 211 -9.38 12.54 -1.68
CA ASP A 211 -10.18 12.11 -2.83
C ASP A 211 -9.58 12.49 -4.20
N ASP A 212 -8.27 12.77 -4.23
CA ASP A 212 -7.51 12.92 -5.47
C ASP A 212 -7.13 11.53 -6.01
N ILE A 213 -7.80 11.16 -7.10
CA ILE A 213 -7.62 9.85 -7.72
C ILE A 213 -6.18 9.61 -8.20
N VAL A 214 -5.44 10.65 -8.55
CA VAL A 214 -4.05 10.51 -9.02
C VAL A 214 -3.16 10.09 -7.86
N LEU A 215 -3.33 10.70 -6.68
CA LEU A 215 -2.59 10.31 -5.47
C LEU A 215 -2.96 8.89 -5.02
N GLU A 216 -4.26 8.55 -5.05
CA GLU A 216 -4.75 7.22 -4.67
C GLU A 216 -4.20 6.11 -5.61
N LEU A 217 -4.13 6.38 -6.92
CA LEU A 217 -3.54 5.46 -7.91
C LEU A 217 -2.01 5.43 -7.87
N LEU A 218 -1.36 6.56 -7.58
CA LEU A 218 0.08 6.61 -7.38
C LEU A 218 0.48 5.72 -6.20
N ARG A 219 -0.24 5.81 -5.08
CA ARG A 219 -0.03 4.92 -3.93
C ARG A 219 -0.16 3.45 -4.35
N ALA A 220 -1.24 3.08 -5.04
CA ALA A 220 -1.42 1.70 -5.51
C ALA A 220 -0.25 1.23 -6.42
N GLY A 221 0.25 2.11 -7.30
CA GLY A 221 1.43 1.85 -8.14
C GLY A 221 2.71 1.62 -7.32
N LEU A 222 2.92 2.38 -6.25
CA LEU A 222 4.06 2.22 -5.36
C LEU A 222 4.00 0.89 -4.56
N PHE A 223 2.80 0.42 -4.22
CA PHE A 223 2.60 -0.92 -3.66
C PHE A 223 2.94 -2.03 -4.66
N PHE A 224 2.57 -1.87 -5.95
CA PHE A 224 3.00 -2.80 -7.00
C PHE A 224 4.52 -2.80 -7.19
N LEU A 225 5.15 -1.63 -7.17
CA LEU A 225 6.60 -1.49 -7.24
C LEU A 225 7.27 -2.22 -6.08
N GLN A 226 6.83 -1.97 -4.84
CA GLN A 226 7.34 -2.65 -3.64
C GLN A 226 7.19 -4.18 -3.76
N GLY A 227 6.00 -4.65 -4.13
CA GLY A 227 5.73 -6.07 -4.25
C GLY A 227 6.59 -6.79 -5.29
N SER A 228 6.71 -6.21 -6.49
CA SER A 228 7.57 -6.76 -7.54
C SER A 228 9.06 -6.65 -7.21
N TRP A 229 9.47 -5.62 -6.45
CA TRP A 229 10.86 -5.44 -6.03
C TRP A 229 11.29 -6.42 -4.95
N PHE A 230 10.40 -6.83 -4.05
CA PHE A 230 10.66 -7.94 -3.13
C PHE A 230 10.99 -9.23 -3.87
N TYR A 231 10.29 -9.52 -4.97
CA TYR A 231 10.67 -10.64 -5.84
C TYR A 231 12.05 -10.44 -6.46
N GLN A 232 12.37 -9.23 -6.93
CA GLN A 232 13.68 -8.92 -7.50
C GLN A 232 14.81 -9.14 -6.48
N ILE A 233 14.63 -8.72 -5.22
CA ILE A 233 15.57 -9.00 -4.11
C ILE A 233 15.73 -10.52 -3.92
N GLY A 234 14.60 -11.23 -3.87
CA GLY A 234 14.59 -12.69 -3.78
C GLY A 234 15.39 -13.36 -4.90
N PHE A 235 15.20 -12.94 -6.14
CA PHE A 235 15.90 -13.51 -7.30
C PHE A 235 17.41 -13.21 -7.31
N VAL A 236 17.82 -12.00 -6.92
CA VAL A 236 19.24 -11.60 -6.93
C VAL A 236 20.01 -12.27 -5.79
N LEU A 237 19.45 -12.27 -4.57
CA LEU A 237 20.14 -12.79 -3.38
C LEU A 237 19.93 -14.28 -3.15
N TYR A 238 18.78 -14.82 -3.56
CA TYR A 238 18.39 -16.21 -3.34
C TYR A 238 17.82 -16.82 -4.64
N PRO A 239 18.61 -16.88 -5.73
CA PRO A 239 18.12 -17.38 -7.02
C PRO A 239 17.60 -18.81 -6.86
N PRO A 240 16.33 -19.09 -7.22
CA PRO A 240 15.76 -20.43 -7.08
C PRO A 240 16.39 -21.42 -8.07
N ASN A 241 16.85 -20.92 -9.23
CA ASN A 241 17.56 -21.65 -10.26
C ASN A 241 18.63 -20.76 -10.89
N GLY A 242 19.74 -21.33 -11.35
CA GLY A 242 20.80 -20.62 -12.07
C GLY A 242 22.04 -20.25 -11.24
N PRO A 243 23.06 -19.62 -11.86
CA PRO A 243 24.27 -19.22 -11.17
C PRO A 243 24.00 -18.09 -10.16
N LYS A 244 24.80 -18.05 -9.09
CA LYS A 244 24.73 -16.98 -8.09
C LYS A 244 25.24 -15.67 -8.69
N TRP A 245 24.59 -14.57 -8.32
CA TRP A 245 25.00 -13.23 -8.72
C TRP A 245 26.31 -12.82 -8.03
N ASP A 246 27.19 -12.14 -8.76
CA ASP A 246 28.35 -11.48 -8.18
C ASP A 246 27.90 -10.17 -7.51
N LEU A 247 27.98 -10.13 -6.19
CA LEU A 247 27.50 -9.00 -5.38
C LEU A 247 28.50 -7.82 -5.33
N THR A 248 29.69 -7.99 -5.89
CA THR A 248 30.74 -6.96 -5.93
C THR A 248 30.91 -6.34 -7.32
N LEU A 249 30.41 -7.01 -8.35
CA LEU A 249 30.47 -6.54 -9.73
C LEU A 249 29.61 -5.30 -9.94
N HIS A 250 30.24 -4.21 -10.39
CA HIS A 250 29.56 -2.93 -10.60
C HIS A 250 28.47 -3.01 -11.69
N ASP A 251 28.69 -3.80 -12.73
CA ASP A 251 27.71 -3.98 -13.83
C ASP A 251 26.37 -4.51 -13.32
N ASN A 252 26.38 -5.38 -12.30
CA ASN A 252 25.15 -5.88 -11.66
C ASN A 252 24.41 -4.76 -10.93
N VAL A 253 25.12 -3.81 -10.31
CA VAL A 253 24.53 -2.63 -9.66
C VAL A 253 23.86 -1.73 -10.69
N MET A 254 24.52 -1.48 -11.82
CA MET A 254 23.96 -0.71 -12.93
C MET A 254 22.71 -1.39 -13.52
N PHE A 255 22.78 -2.70 -13.78
CA PHE A 255 21.65 -3.49 -14.27
C PHE A 255 20.45 -3.44 -13.32
N VAL A 256 20.68 -3.63 -12.01
CA VAL A 256 19.60 -3.57 -11.00
C VAL A 256 18.97 -2.18 -10.95
N THR A 257 19.77 -1.12 -11.06
CA THR A 257 19.22 0.25 -11.10
C THR A 257 18.31 0.48 -12.31
N MET A 258 18.73 0.01 -13.50
CA MET A 258 17.88 0.05 -14.68
C MET A 258 16.61 -0.80 -14.51
N CYS A 259 16.74 -1.99 -13.92
CA CYS A 259 15.62 -2.88 -13.62
C CYS A 259 14.57 -2.19 -12.74
N PHE A 260 14.98 -1.39 -11.74
CA PHE A 260 14.07 -0.60 -10.91
C PHE A 260 13.16 0.33 -11.72
N CYS A 261 13.73 1.05 -12.69
CA CYS A 261 12.96 1.92 -13.57
C CYS A 261 11.94 1.14 -14.42
N TRP A 262 12.31 -0.06 -14.88
CA TRP A 262 11.38 -0.94 -15.60
C TRP A 262 10.26 -1.46 -14.70
N HIS A 263 10.55 -1.84 -13.47
CA HIS A 263 9.53 -2.22 -12.49
C HIS A 263 8.55 -1.07 -12.23
N LEU A 264 9.04 0.17 -12.10
CA LEU A 264 8.19 1.35 -11.95
C LEU A 264 7.30 1.56 -13.19
N ALA A 265 7.86 1.47 -14.39
CA ALA A 265 7.10 1.61 -15.63
C ALA A 265 6.01 0.52 -15.74
N VAL A 266 6.33 -0.73 -15.45
CA VAL A 266 5.38 -1.85 -15.43
C VAL A 266 4.31 -1.64 -14.37
N ALA A 267 4.65 -1.18 -13.17
CA ALA A 267 3.69 -0.88 -12.12
C ALA A 267 2.66 0.18 -12.55
N LEU A 268 3.10 1.25 -13.22
CA LEU A 268 2.22 2.29 -13.75
C LEU A 268 1.31 1.74 -14.87
N LEU A 269 1.86 0.93 -15.77
CA LEU A 269 1.08 0.28 -16.84
C LEU A 269 0.05 -0.70 -16.27
N LEU A 270 0.40 -1.46 -15.22
CA LEU A 270 -0.54 -2.35 -14.53
C LEU A 270 -1.69 -1.56 -13.90
N VAL A 271 -1.40 -0.47 -13.19
CA VAL A 271 -2.45 0.40 -12.62
C VAL A 271 -3.35 0.95 -13.72
N ALA A 272 -2.79 1.44 -14.83
CA ALA A 272 -3.56 1.96 -15.97
C ALA A 272 -4.42 0.86 -16.63
N GLY A 273 -3.88 -0.34 -16.80
CA GLY A 273 -4.57 -1.50 -17.36
C GLY A 273 -5.73 -1.95 -16.48
N ILE A 274 -5.51 -2.12 -15.18
CA ILE A 274 -6.55 -2.47 -14.20
C ILE A 274 -7.63 -1.39 -14.17
N SER A 275 -7.24 -0.12 -14.15
CA SER A 275 -8.17 1.01 -14.14
C SER A 275 -9.07 1.01 -15.37
N SER A 276 -8.49 0.78 -16.54
CA SER A 276 -9.21 0.67 -17.81
C SER A 276 -10.17 -0.52 -17.84
N ALA A 277 -9.73 -1.68 -17.33
CA ALA A 277 -10.55 -2.89 -17.26
C ALA A 277 -11.75 -2.72 -16.31
N VAL A 278 -11.52 -2.14 -15.12
CA VAL A 278 -12.60 -1.84 -14.16
C VAL A 278 -13.57 -0.83 -14.76
N TRP A 279 -13.08 0.25 -15.39
CA TRP A 279 -13.93 1.25 -16.03
C TRP A 279 -14.81 0.63 -17.13
N PHE A 280 -14.23 -0.21 -17.98
CA PHE A 280 -14.97 -0.92 -19.02
C PHE A 280 -16.01 -1.88 -18.44
N ALA A 281 -15.64 -2.65 -17.41
CA ALA A 281 -16.56 -3.55 -16.73
C ALA A 281 -17.76 -2.79 -16.15
N VAL A 282 -17.51 -1.71 -15.40
CA VAL A 282 -18.58 -0.90 -14.80
C VAL A 282 -19.49 -0.30 -15.87
N LYS A 283 -18.93 0.25 -16.95
CA LYS A 283 -19.73 0.80 -18.06
C LYS A 283 -20.61 -0.28 -18.71
N ARG A 284 -20.06 -1.49 -18.93
CA ARG A 284 -20.79 -2.62 -19.51
C ARG A 284 -21.93 -3.10 -18.61
N PHE A 285 -21.73 -3.16 -17.29
CA PHE A 285 -22.78 -3.56 -16.35
C PHE A 285 -23.85 -2.48 -16.17
N SER A 286 -23.46 -1.20 -16.18
CA SER A 286 -24.41 -0.08 -16.13
C SER A 286 -25.32 -0.04 -17.36
N GLY A 287 -24.76 -0.18 -18.57
CA GLY A 287 -25.55 -0.24 -19.81
C GLY A 287 -26.54 -1.42 -19.85
N ARG A 288 -26.11 -2.61 -19.43
CA ARG A 288 -27.02 -3.78 -19.31
C ARG A 288 -28.15 -3.56 -18.31
N GLY A 289 -27.89 -2.83 -17.22
CA GLY A 289 -28.91 -2.48 -16.22
C GLY A 289 -29.99 -1.58 -16.81
N GLN A 290 -29.57 -0.53 -17.53
CA GLN A 290 -30.50 0.38 -18.21
C GLN A 290 -31.32 -0.31 -19.30
N ASP A 291 -30.70 -1.17 -20.12
CA ASP A 291 -31.40 -1.94 -21.15
C ASP A 291 -32.45 -2.89 -20.55
N MET A 292 -32.12 -3.53 -19.42
CA MET A 292 -33.04 -4.43 -18.73
C MET A 292 -34.22 -3.67 -18.09
N GLU A 293 -33.96 -2.50 -17.49
CA GLU A 293 -35.00 -1.63 -16.91
C GLU A 293 -35.93 -1.04 -17.99
N MET A 294 -35.38 -0.62 -19.13
CA MET A 294 -36.17 -0.19 -20.31
C MET A 294 -37.02 -1.34 -20.87
N ARG A 295 -36.48 -2.57 -20.93
CA ARG A 295 -37.23 -3.74 -21.43
C ARG A 295 -38.37 -4.14 -20.49
N ILE A 296 -38.16 -4.06 -19.17
CA ILE A 296 -39.21 -4.33 -18.16
C ILE A 296 -40.29 -3.26 -18.21
N THR A 297 -39.94 -1.98 -18.30
CA THR A 297 -40.90 -0.88 -18.38
C THR A 297 -41.72 -0.93 -19.67
N SER A 298 -41.08 -1.23 -20.82
CA SER A 298 -41.77 -1.47 -22.09
C SER A 298 -42.74 -2.65 -22.01
N SER A 299 -42.33 -3.78 -21.43
CA SER A 299 -43.19 -4.94 -21.24
C SER A 299 -44.40 -4.64 -20.34
N LYS A 300 -44.21 -3.92 -19.23
CA LYS A 300 -45.32 -3.48 -18.36
C LYS A 300 -46.30 -2.56 -19.09
N SER A 301 -45.80 -1.60 -19.88
CA SER A 301 -46.65 -0.71 -20.66
C SER A 301 -47.49 -1.47 -21.71
N SER A 302 -46.89 -2.45 -22.40
CA SER A 302 -47.60 -3.29 -23.36
C SER A 302 -48.68 -4.15 -22.70
N SER A 303 -48.38 -4.75 -21.55
CA SER A 303 -49.33 -5.57 -20.80
C SER A 303 -50.51 -4.75 -20.27
N GLN A 304 -50.25 -3.50 -19.85
CA GLN A 304 -51.29 -2.60 -19.36
C GLN A 304 -52.21 -2.11 -20.50
N LYS A 305 -51.68 -1.92 -21.72
CA LYS A 305 -52.52 -1.60 -22.89
C LYS A 305 -53.45 -2.75 -23.27
N ALA A 306 -52.95 -3.99 -23.28
CA ALA A 306 -53.75 -5.16 -23.64
C ALA A 306 -54.93 -5.38 -22.67
N LEU A 307 -54.74 -5.15 -21.37
CA LEU A 307 -55.80 -5.25 -20.36
C LEU A 307 -56.89 -4.18 -20.49
N LEU A 308 -56.54 -2.99 -21.00
CA LEU A 308 -57.51 -1.91 -21.23
C LEU A 308 -58.34 -2.14 -22.49
N GLU A 309 -57.73 -2.70 -23.55
CA GLU A 309 -58.46 -3.09 -24.76
C GLU A 309 -59.44 -4.24 -24.48
N GLU A 310 -59.07 -5.21 -23.63
CA GLU A 310 -59.98 -6.30 -23.23
C GLU A 310 -61.15 -5.81 -22.36
N SER A 311 -60.98 -4.75 -21.56
CA SER A 311 -62.06 -4.18 -20.75
C SER A 311 -63.02 -3.28 -21.52
N ASP A 312 -62.59 -2.73 -22.65
CA ASP A 312 -63.43 -1.87 -23.50
C ASP A 312 -64.30 -2.69 -24.49
N GLU A 313 -64.03 -4.00 -24.62
CA GLU A 313 -64.78 -4.93 -25.47
C GLU A 313 -65.88 -5.73 -24.74
N GLU A 314 -66.03 -5.60 -23.41
CA GLU A 314 -67.15 -6.15 -22.60
C GLU A 314 -68.25 -5.12 -22.30
#